data_AF-A0A7Y4XEP3-F1
#
_entry.id   AF-A0A7Y4XEP3-F1
#
_cell.length_a   1.000
_cell.length_b   1.000
_cell.length_c   1.000
_cell.angle_alpha   90.00
_cell.angle_beta   90.00
_cell.angle_gamma   90.00
#
_symmetry.space_group_name_H-M   'P 1'
#
loop_
_entity.id
_entity.type
_entity.pdbx_description
1 polymer ?
#
loop_
_entity_poly.entity_id
_entity_poly.type
_entity_poly.pdbx_seq_one_letter_code
_entity_poly.pdbx_strand_id
1 'polypeptide(L)' 'MGIGAWWHWLVVLLIVVLVFGTKKLKNMGGDIGGAVREFKKAMNDEQVTNQDEKTGKTIEGEVTQKTKQ' A
#
# COMPACT_ATOMS: atom_id res chain seq x y z
N MET A 1 -0.71 7.99 33.18
CA MET A 1 -0.36 8.02 31.75
C MET A 1 -1.40 7.19 31.00
N GLY A 2 -2.65 7.59 30.83
CA GLY A 2 -3.21 8.89 30.53
C GLY A 2 -4.03 8.71 29.25
N ILE A 3 -5.23 8.15 29.40
CA ILE A 3 -6.27 7.89 28.37
C ILE A 3 -6.61 9.11 27.47
N GLY A 4 -6.08 10.30 27.76
CA GLY A 4 -6.29 11.51 26.97
C GLY A 4 -5.45 11.62 25.68
N ALA A 5 -4.35 10.88 25.53
CA ALA A 5 -3.44 11.08 24.40
C ALA A 5 -3.97 10.54 23.06
N TRP A 6 -4.52 9.31 23.04
CA TRP A 6 -5.05 8.72 21.81
C TRP A 6 -6.42 9.27 21.41
N TRP A 7 -7.26 9.62 22.37
CA TRP A 7 -8.56 10.21 22.07
C TRP A 7 -8.44 11.62 21.51
N HIS A 8 -7.42 12.38 21.93
CA HIS A 8 -7.13 13.70 21.39
C HIS A 8 -6.85 13.66 19.88
N TRP A 9 -6.01 12.71 19.42
CA TRP A 9 -5.69 12.59 17.99
C TRP A 9 -6.92 12.30 17.13
N LEU A 10 -7.88 11.50 17.61
CA LEU A 10 -9.17 11.27 16.93
C LEU A 10 -10.00 12.56 16.81
N VAL A 11 -10.08 13.33 17.90
CA VAL A 11 -10.84 14.60 17.92
C VAL A 11 -10.19 15.65 17.02
N VAL A 12 -8.86 15.74 17.02
CA VAL A 12 -8.12 16.66 16.13
C VAL A 12 -8.33 16.28 14.67
N LEU A 13 -8.24 14.98 14.34
CA LEU A 13 -8.50 14.50 12.98
C LEU A 13 -9.91 14.90 12.51
N LEU A 14 -10.92 14.74 13.36
CA LEU A 14 -12.30 15.12 13.05
C LEU A 14 -12.41 16.62 12.74
N ILE A 15 -11.79 17.47 13.57
CA ILE A 15 -11.81 18.93 13.37
C ILE A 15 -11.11 19.30 12.06
N VAL A 16 -9.96 18.71 11.74
CA VAL A 16 -9.25 18.95 10.48
C VAL A 16 -10.14 18.58 9.29
N VAL A 17 -10.82 17.45 9.33
CA VAL A 17 -11.75 17.03 8.27
C VAL A 17 -12.92 18.01 8.11
N LEU A 18 -13.44 18.55 9.21
CA LEU A 18 -14.53 19.55 9.17
C LEU A 18 -14.07 20.90 8.62
N VAL A 19 -12.87 21.37 8.98
CA VAL A 19 -12.32 22.65 8.50
C VAL A 19 -11.98 22.59 7.02
N PHE A 20 -11.31 21.52 6.57
CA PHE A 20 -10.93 21.36 5.16
C PHE A 20 -12.10 20.86 4.30
N GLY A 21 -13.09 20.22 4.92
CA GLY A 21 -14.19 19.54 4.25
C GLY A 21 -13.75 18.26 3.54
N THR A 22 -14.64 17.27 3.47
CA THR A 22 -14.36 15.97 2.84
C THR A 22 -14.04 16.07 1.35
N LYS A 23 -14.52 17.12 0.66
CA LYS A 23 -14.32 17.31 -0.78
C LYS A 23 -12.88 17.68 -1.15
N LYS A 24 -12.25 18.58 -0.38
CA LYS A 24 -10.83 18.95 -0.57
C LYS A 24 -9.91 17.81 -0.15
N LEU A 25 -10.23 17.18 0.98
CA LEU A 25 -9.46 16.05 1.51
C LEU A 25 -9.51 14.82 0.60
N LYS A 26 -10.64 14.54 -0.05
CA LYS A 26 -10.76 13.47 -1.05
C LYS A 26 -9.97 13.78 -2.32
N ASN A 27 -10.03 15.01 -2.82
CA ASN A 27 -9.33 15.39 -4.05
C ASN A 27 -7.82 15.32 -3.87
N MET A 28 -7.27 15.93 -2.80
CA MET A 28 -5.83 15.88 -2.52
C MET A 28 -5.38 14.54 -1.92
N GLY A 29 -6.24 13.89 -1.13
CA GLY A 29 -5.95 12.58 -0.54
C GLY A 29 -5.95 11.45 -1.56
N GLY A 30 -6.67 11.57 -2.67
CA GLY A 30 -6.59 10.62 -3.78
C GLY A 30 -5.21 10.63 -4.45
N ASP A 31 -4.70 11.82 -4.76
CA ASP A 31 -3.41 12.00 -5.43
C ASP A 31 -2.24 11.55 -4.53
N ILE A 32 -2.24 11.97 -3.27
CA ILE A 32 -1.21 11.59 -2.29
C ILE A 32 -1.37 10.13 -1.87
N GLY A 33 -2.62 9.67 -1.68
CA GLY A 33 -2.92 8.30 -1.30
C GLY A 33 -2.53 7.28 -2.37
N GLY A 34 -2.68 7.63 -3.65
CA GLY A 34 -2.22 6.80 -4.77
C GLY A 34 -0.71 6.59 -4.74
N ALA A 35 0.06 7.68 -4.59
CA ALA A 35 1.53 7.61 -4.52
C ALA A 35 2.02 6.80 -3.30
N VAL A 36 1.41 7.02 -2.13
CA VAL A 36 1.76 6.28 -0.91
C VAL A 36 1.34 4.81 -0.98
N ARG A 37 0.23 4.49 -1.68
CA ARG A 37 -0.22 3.10 -1.88
C ARG A 37 0.74 2.31 -2.75
N GLU A 38 1.23 2.88 -3.84
CA GLU A 38 2.26 2.25 -4.68
C GLU A 38 3.58 2.10 -3.93
N PHE A 39 3.99 3.11 -3.14
CA PHE A 39 5.16 3.00 -2.27
C PHE A 39 5.02 1.86 -1.25
N LYS A 40 3.86 1.75 -0.58
CA LYS A 40 3.58 0.65 0.36
C LYS A 40 3.59 -0.71 -0.33
N LYS A 41 3.10 -0.78 -1.56
CA LYS A 41 3.05 -2.01 -2.35
C LYS A 41 4.45 -2.45 -2.74
N ALA A 42 5.28 -1.56 -3.29
CA ALA A 42 6.68 -1.84 -3.62
C ALA A 42 7.49 -2.26 -2.38
N MET A 43 7.29 -1.57 -1.25
CA MET A 43 7.97 -1.88 0.01
C MET A 43 7.47 -3.20 0.65
N ASN A 44 6.24 -3.64 0.37
CA ASN A 44 5.77 -4.97 0.75
C ASN A 44 6.31 -6.05 -0.19
N ASP A 45 6.37 -5.80 -1.49
CA ASP A 45 6.92 -6.73 -2.49
C ASP A 45 8.42 -7.02 -2.23
N GLU A 46 9.18 -6.00 -1.82
CA GLU A 46 10.59 -6.15 -1.41
C GLU A 46 10.75 -6.91 -0.08
N GLN A 47 9.79 -6.76 0.84
CA GLN A 47 9.76 -7.52 2.10
C GLN A 47 9.28 -8.97 1.91
N VAL A 48 8.38 -9.23 0.97
CA VAL A 48 7.96 -10.59 0.57
C VAL A 48 9.10 -11.27 -0.17
N THR A 49 9.86 -10.56 -1.00
CA THR A 49 11.08 -11.09 -1.65
C THR A 49 12.16 -11.51 -0.63
N ASN A 50 12.22 -10.88 0.56
CA ASN A 50 13.09 -11.31 1.67
C ASN A 50 12.50 -12.45 2.53
N GLN A 51 11.22 -12.81 2.37
CA GLN A 51 10.59 -13.94 3.08
C GLN A 51 10.33 -15.16 2.19
N ASP A 52 10.39 -15.02 0.87
CA ASP A 52 10.14 -16.07 -0.12
C ASP A 52 11.41 -16.76 -0.65
N GLU A 53 12.55 -16.70 0.07
CA GLU A 53 13.67 -17.65 -0.18
C GLU A 53 13.42 -19.06 0.38
N LYS A 54 12.19 -19.39 0.81
CA LYS A 54 11.83 -20.75 1.26
C LYS A 54 10.54 -21.35 0.70
N THR A 55 9.97 -20.86 -0.40
CA THR A 55 8.98 -21.66 -1.13
C THR A 55 9.04 -21.35 -2.62
N GLY A 56 9.70 -22.26 -3.33
CA GLY A 56 9.77 -22.25 -4.78
C GLY A 56 8.39 -22.22 -5.42
N LYS A 57 8.20 -21.25 -6.30
CA LYS A 57 7.14 -21.29 -7.30
C LYS A 57 7.78 -21.15 -8.67
N THR A 58 8.03 -22.32 -9.25
CA THR A 58 8.26 -22.60 -10.67
C THR A 58 7.54 -21.61 -11.59
N ILE A 59 8.33 -20.84 -12.34
CA ILE A 59 8.00 -20.40 -13.69
C ILE A 59 9.29 -20.54 -14.50
N GLU A 60 9.57 -21.77 -14.93
CA GLU A 60 10.56 -22.05 -15.98
C GLU A 60 9.81 -22.08 -17.30
N GLY A 61 10.23 -21.21 -18.22
CA GLY A 61 9.67 -21.11 -19.55
C GLY A 61 9.94 -22.36 -20.37
N GLU A 62 8.89 -23.00 -20.84
CA GLU A 62 8.96 -23.90 -21.99
C GLU A 62 8.49 -23.13 -23.23
N VAL A 63 9.41 -22.40 -23.85
CA VAL A 63 9.39 -22.13 -25.29
C VAL A 63 10.70 -22.66 -25.83
N THR A 64 10.73 -23.92 -26.25
CA THR A 64 11.69 -24.43 -27.26
C THR A 64 11.20 -25.79 -27.79
N GLN A 65 10.99 -25.83 -29.10
CA GLN A 65 10.97 -27.00 -29.99
C GLN A 65 9.80 -28.01 -29.93
N LYS A 66 8.87 -27.88 -30.87
CA LYS A 66 8.77 -28.83 -32.01
C LYS A 66 7.92 -28.26 -33.14
N THR A 67 8.61 -27.75 -34.15
CA THR A 67 8.23 -27.88 -35.56
C THR A 67 8.03 -29.37 -35.84
N LYS A 68 6.80 -29.77 -36.20
CA LYS A 68 6.50 -31.06 -36.82
C LYS A 68 6.08 -30.80 -38.26
N GLN A 69 7.06 -30.91 -39.15
CA GLN A 69 6.86 -31.50 -40.47
C GLN A 69 6.89 -33.02 -40.30
#